data_AF-A0A1T1BNJ9-F1
#
_entry.id   AF-A0A1T1BNJ9-F1
#
_cell.length_a   1.000
_cell.length_b   1.000
_cell.length_c   1.000
_cell.angle_alpha   90.00
_cell.angle_beta   90.00
_cell.angle_gamma   90.00
#
_symmetry.space_group_name_H-M   'P 1'
#
loop_
_entity.id
_entity.type
_entity.pdbx_description
1 polymer ?
#
loop_
_entity_poly.entity_id
_entity_poly.type
_entity_poly.pdbx_seq_one_letter_code
_entity_poly.pdbx_strand_id
1 'polypeptide(L)'
;MDEELSLINVDFQDWNNQAYFQSVFVQKYLIGGGIEYKYLNIVPSVVTKNSPAVEDSNYLGVFGYLKFDALDSKYFPTKGWSFTGDVHSYLMSSNYSKVFEPFTILKADFAVAA
;
A
#
# COMPACT_ATOMS: atom_id res chain seq x y z
N MET A 1 42.27 13.63 10.44
CA MET A 1 41.01 14.28 10.01
C MET A 1 40.01 13.15 9.99
N ASP A 2 39.32 12.99 11.11
CA ASP A 2 38.37 11.91 11.30
C ASP A 2 37.09 12.26 10.54
N GLU A 3 36.63 11.38 9.65
CA GLU A 3 35.36 11.53 8.96
C GLU A 3 34.23 11.44 10.00
N GLU A 4 33.66 12.59 10.36
CA GLU A 4 32.40 12.64 11.12
C GLU A 4 31.32 11.94 10.29
N LEU A 5 30.96 10.73 10.73
CA LEU A 5 29.78 10.03 10.25
C LEU A 5 28.53 10.83 10.64
N SER A 6 28.12 11.73 9.76
CA SER A 6 26.85 12.44 9.83
C SER A 6 25.72 11.40 9.76
N LEU A 7 25.11 11.09 10.90
CA LEU A 7 23.90 10.28 10.99
C LEU A 7 22.78 10.97 10.20
N ILE A 8 22.45 10.42 9.04
CA ILE A 8 21.28 10.84 8.25
C ILE A 8 20.04 10.31 8.98
N ASN A 9 19.48 11.11 9.88
CA ASN A 9 18.20 10.81 10.49
C ASN A 9 17.11 11.35 9.55
N VAL A 10 16.35 10.47 8.91
CA VAL A 10 15.24 10.90 8.04
C VAL A 10 13.96 10.69 8.82
N ASP A 11 13.28 11.80 9.15
CA ASP A 11 11.97 11.75 9.77
C ASP A 11 10.93 11.59 8.64
N PHE A 12 10.28 10.42 8.62
CA PHE A 12 9.23 10.10 7.68
C PHE A 12 7.87 10.15 8.40
N GLN A 13 6.95 10.97 7.91
CA GLN A 13 5.58 10.99 8.39
C GLN A 13 4.66 10.41 7.30
N ASP A 14 4.16 9.19 7.52
CA ASP A 14 3.23 8.48 6.65
C ASP A 14 1.85 8.43 7.31
N TRP A 15 0.87 9.09 6.70
CA TRP A 15 -0.54 9.08 7.14
C TRP A 15 -1.38 8.41 6.06
N ASN A 16 -1.87 7.21 6.33
CA ASN A 16 -2.71 6.47 5.39
C ASN A 16 -4.14 6.35 5.90
N ASN A 17 -5.11 6.91 5.16
CA ASN A 17 -6.53 6.86 5.45
C ASN A 17 -7.23 6.04 4.39
N GLN A 18 -7.88 4.96 4.79
CA GLN A 18 -8.57 4.06 3.86
C GLN A 18 -10.04 3.95 4.25
N ALA A 19 -10.92 4.07 3.26
CA ALA A 19 -12.35 3.85 3.42
C ALA A 19 -12.78 2.77 2.44
N TYR A 20 -13.30 1.66 2.95
CA TYR A 20 -13.63 0.50 2.13
C TYR A 20 -14.93 -0.16 2.56
N PHE A 21 -15.54 -0.83 1.61
CA PHE A 21 -16.68 -1.71 1.83
C PHE A 21 -16.26 -3.12 1.47
N GLN A 22 -16.61 -4.07 2.33
CA GLN A 22 -16.38 -5.50 2.09
C GLN A 22 -17.69 -6.27 2.29
N SER A 23 -17.90 -7.28 1.47
CA SER A 23 -19.02 -8.20 1.55
C SER A 23 -18.53 -9.63 1.45
N VAL A 24 -19.12 -10.50 2.29
CA VAL A 24 -18.87 -11.94 2.25
C VAL A 24 -20.00 -12.58 1.45
N PHE A 25 -19.66 -13.16 0.31
CA PHE A 25 -20.60 -13.84 -0.59
C PHE A 25 -20.44 -15.37 -0.47
N VAL A 26 -21.55 -16.06 -0.21
CA VAL A 26 -21.61 -17.54 -0.13
C VAL A 26 -20.57 -18.14 0.84
N GLN A 27 -20.20 -17.41 1.90
CA GLN A 27 -19.24 -17.81 2.95
C GLN A 27 -17.82 -18.21 2.50
N LYS A 28 -17.55 -18.20 1.19
CA LYS A 28 -16.27 -18.63 0.58
C LYS A 28 -15.61 -17.53 -0.23
N TYR A 29 -16.38 -16.51 -0.61
CA TYR A 29 -15.89 -15.35 -1.33
C TYR A 29 -15.95 -14.13 -0.42
N LEU A 30 -14.84 -13.41 -0.33
CA LEU A 30 -14.77 -12.11 0.32
C LEU A 30 -14.36 -11.12 -0.75
N ILE A 31 -15.27 -10.18 -1.04
CA ILE A 31 -15.08 -9.19 -2.09
C ILE A 31 -15.15 -7.83 -1.42
N GLY A 32 -14.18 -6.97 -1.71
CA GLY A 32 -14.15 -5.63 -1.16
C GLY A 32 -13.49 -4.64 -2.09
N GLY A 33 -13.74 -3.38 -1.82
CA GLY A 33 -13.12 -2.27 -2.54
C GLY A 33 -13.32 -0.97 -1.79
N GLY A 34 -12.45 -0.02 -2.09
CA GLY A 34 -12.38 1.22 -1.35
C GLY A 34 -11.57 2.30 -2.04
N ILE A 35 -11.51 3.42 -1.36
CA ILE A 35 -10.64 4.53 -1.68
C ILE A 35 -9.56 4.62 -0.61
N GLU A 36 -8.38 5.02 -1.02
CA GLU A 36 -7.27 5.28 -0.11
C GLU A 36 -6.69 6.67 -0.35
N TYR A 37 -6.31 7.29 0.75
CA TYR A 37 -5.69 8.60 0.79
C TYR A 37 -4.43 8.50 1.64
N LYS A 38 -3.27 8.61 1.01
CA LYS A 38 -1.97 8.49 1.63
C LYS A 38 -1.23 9.83 1.59
N TYR A 39 -0.98 10.44 2.73
CA TYR A 39 -0.14 11.63 2.89
C TYR A 39 1.28 11.16 3.25
N LEU A 40 2.25 11.45 2.40
CA LEU A 40 3.65 11.14 2.64
C LEU A 40 4.45 12.45 2.74
N ASN A 41 5.08 12.67 3.89
CA ASN A 41 6.00 13.77 4.10
C ASN A 41 7.37 13.23 4.49
N ILE A 42 8.36 13.54 3.66
CA ILE A 42 9.75 13.17 3.87
C ILE A 42 10.51 14.45 4.18
N VAL A 43 10.87 14.64 5.45
CA VAL A 43 11.73 15.75 5.87
C VAL A 43 13.15 15.22 6.03
N PRO A 44 14.06 15.51 5.09
CA PRO A 44 15.46 15.18 5.30
C PRO A 44 16.03 16.13 6.36
N SER A 45 16.32 15.61 7.55
CA SER A 45 16.95 16.36 8.64
C SER A 45 18.46 16.51 8.39
N VAL A 46 18.83 17.31 7.39
CA VAL A 46 20.22 17.76 7.22
C VAL A 46 20.39 19.11 7.90
N VAL A 47 21.36 19.20 8.81
CA VAL A 47 21.76 20.40 9.56
C VAL A 47 22.34 21.45 8.60
N THR A 48 21.50 22.08 7.81
CA THR A 48 21.80 23.34 7.15
C THR A 48 20.52 24.15 7.20
N LYS A 49 20.61 25.29 7.88
CA LYS A 49 19.51 26.09 8.45
C LYS A 49 18.44 26.60 7.46
N ASN A 50 18.46 26.18 6.18
CA ASN A 50 17.67 26.69 5.06
C ASN A 50 17.45 25.66 3.92
N SER A 51 17.26 24.36 4.22
CA SER A 51 16.89 23.39 3.17
C SER A 51 15.36 23.25 3.08
N PRO A 52 14.73 23.53 1.93
CA PRO A 52 13.28 23.36 1.76
C PRO A 52 12.89 21.88 1.86
N ALA A 53 11.66 21.60 2.33
CA ALA A 53 11.11 20.25 2.37
C ALA A 53 11.20 19.60 0.97
N VAL A 54 11.79 18.40 0.90
CA VAL A 54 12.12 17.76 -0.38
C VAL A 54 10.90 17.06 -0.99
N GLU A 55 9.93 16.61 -0.18
CA GLU A 55 8.72 15.98 -0.71
C GLU A 55 7.52 16.06 0.26
N ASP A 56 6.46 16.75 -0.18
CA ASP A 56 5.12 16.76 0.43
C ASP A 56 4.14 16.33 -0.68
N SER A 57 3.78 15.05 -0.67
CA SER A 57 2.96 14.46 -1.73
C SER A 57 1.79 13.69 -1.11
N ASN A 58 0.58 14.09 -1.46
CA ASN A 58 -0.62 13.29 -1.21
C ASN A 58 -0.83 12.32 -2.36
N TYR A 59 -1.31 11.13 -2.08
CA TYR A 59 -1.70 10.13 -3.06
C TYR A 59 -3.14 9.74 -2.80
N LEU A 60 -3.97 9.82 -3.83
CA LEU A 60 -5.35 9.35 -3.81
C LEU A 60 -5.45 8.17 -4.77
N GLY A 61 -5.85 7.04 -4.22
CA GLY A 61 -5.99 5.78 -4.95
C GLY A 61 -7.36 5.15 -4.72
N VAL A 62 -7.66 4.19 -5.58
CA VAL A 62 -8.78 3.26 -5.42
C VAL A 62 -8.22 1.86 -5.40
N PHE A 63 -8.81 0.99 -4.61
CA PHE A 63 -8.39 -0.40 -4.52
C PHE A 63 -9.57 -1.34 -4.49
N GLY A 64 -9.33 -2.58 -4.93
CA GLY A 64 -10.31 -3.64 -4.96
C GLY A 64 -9.63 -4.98 -4.75
N TYR A 65 -10.31 -5.89 -4.06
CA TYR A 65 -9.78 -7.21 -3.76
C TYR A 65 -10.88 -8.28 -3.75
N LEU A 66 -10.46 -9.49 -4.12
CA LEU A 66 -11.27 -10.69 -4.18
C LEU A 66 -10.48 -11.81 -3.49
N LYS A 67 -11.04 -12.39 -2.44
CA LYS A 67 -10.50 -13.57 -1.78
C LYS A 67 -11.48 -14.71 -1.92
N PHE A 68 -10.99 -15.84 -2.39
CA PHE A 68 -11.70 -17.09 -2.46
C PHE A 68 -10.94 -18.13 -1.65
N ASP A 69 -11.65 -18.80 -0.74
CA ASP A 69 -11.10 -19.86 0.10
C ASP A 69 -12.00 -21.11 0.04
N ALA A 70 -11.45 -22.20 -0.50
CA ALA A 70 -12.05 -23.52 -0.50
C ALA A 70 -11.16 -24.58 0.17
N LEU A 71 -10.21 -24.16 1.00
CA LEU A 71 -9.40 -25.07 1.81
C LEU A 71 -10.26 -25.67 2.93
N ASP A 72 -9.96 -26.92 3.29
CA ASP A 72 -10.63 -27.64 4.38
C ASP A 72 -10.23 -27.13 5.78
N SER A 73 -9.01 -26.62 5.92
CA SER A 73 -8.39 -26.18 7.17
C SER A 73 -7.51 -24.97 6.96
N LYS A 74 -7.60 -24.00 7.87
CA LYS A 74 -6.84 -22.74 7.81
C LYS A 74 -5.34 -22.91 8.06
N TYR A 75 -4.95 -23.83 8.94
CA TYR A 75 -3.56 -23.97 9.39
C TYR A 75 -2.83 -25.16 8.75
N PHE A 76 -3.56 -26.23 8.44
CA PHE A 76 -3.02 -27.44 7.80
C PHE A 76 -3.99 -27.94 6.74
N PRO A 77 -4.08 -27.23 5.59
CA PRO A 77 -4.98 -27.63 4.54
C PRO A 77 -4.55 -28.97 3.96
N THR A 78 -5.45 -29.96 3.97
CA THR A 78 -5.19 -31.27 3.37
C THR A 78 -5.76 -31.37 1.96
N LYS A 79 -6.77 -30.54 1.64
CA LYS A 79 -7.44 -30.50 0.34
C LYS A 79 -7.97 -29.10 0.04
N GLY A 80 -7.97 -28.72 -1.22
CA GLY A 80 -8.67 -27.54 -1.74
C GLY A 80 -7.75 -26.55 -2.43
N TRP A 81 -8.30 -25.37 -2.72
CA TRP A 81 -7.57 -24.28 -3.34
C TRP A 81 -8.04 -22.94 -2.79
N SER A 82 -7.17 -21.95 -2.82
CA SER A 82 -7.49 -20.57 -2.50
C SER A 82 -6.92 -19.65 -3.57
N PHE A 83 -7.60 -18.53 -3.78
CA PHE A 83 -7.20 -17.50 -4.71
C PHE A 83 -7.42 -16.13 -4.07
N THR A 84 -6.43 -15.27 -4.14
CA THR A 84 -6.53 -13.87 -3.70
C THR A 84 -6.09 -12.97 -4.83
N GLY A 85 -6.99 -12.14 -5.34
CA GLY A 85 -6.69 -11.03 -6.23
C GLY A 85 -6.81 -9.71 -5.49
N ASP A 86 -5.88 -8.80 -5.72
CA ASP A 86 -5.82 -7.48 -5.12
C ASP A 86 -5.27 -6.48 -6.15
N VAL A 87 -5.94 -5.35 -6.31
CA VAL A 87 -5.62 -4.34 -7.31
C VAL A 87 -5.70 -2.96 -6.66
N HIS A 88 -4.63 -2.18 -6.79
CA HIS A 88 -4.55 -0.80 -6.31
C HIS A 88 -4.23 0.10 -7.49
N SER A 89 -5.00 1.15 -7.67
CA SER A 89 -4.79 2.11 -8.75
C SER A 89 -4.67 3.51 -8.15
N TYR A 90 -3.49 4.10 -8.29
CA TYR A 90 -3.19 5.44 -7.82
C TYR A 90 -3.45 6.41 -8.97
N LEU A 91 -4.51 7.21 -8.84
CA LEU A 91 -5.03 8.03 -9.93
C LEU A 91 -4.58 9.48 -9.82
N MET A 92 -4.41 9.98 -8.60
CA MET A 92 -4.09 11.38 -8.36
C MET A 92 -3.01 11.49 -7.28
N SER A 93 -2.13 12.47 -7.45
CA SER A 93 -1.24 12.90 -6.39
C SER A 93 -1.26 14.42 -6.28
N SER A 94 -1.23 14.97 -5.06
CA SER A 94 -1.04 16.42 -4.88
C SER A 94 0.43 16.75 -5.14
N ASN A 95 0.72 16.97 -6.41
CA ASN A 95 2.00 17.39 -6.94
C ASN A 95 2.55 18.63 -6.22
N TYR A 96 3.60 18.47 -5.41
CA TYR A 96 4.60 19.55 -5.20
C TYR A 96 5.70 19.51 -6.28
N SER A 97 5.95 18.36 -6.93
CA SER A 97 7.06 18.16 -7.88
C SER A 97 6.70 18.00 -9.37
N LYS A 98 5.41 17.90 -9.76
CA LYS A 98 4.91 17.75 -11.16
C LYS A 98 5.37 16.48 -11.92
N VAL A 99 5.75 15.40 -11.24
CA VAL A 99 6.24 14.15 -11.90
C VAL A 99 5.32 12.95 -11.66
N PHE A 100 4.13 13.13 -11.06
CA PHE A 100 3.26 11.98 -10.80
C PHE A 100 2.66 11.38 -12.08
N GLU A 101 2.92 10.10 -12.30
CA GLU A 101 2.25 9.27 -13.30
C GLU A 101 1.30 8.29 -12.62
N PRO A 102 0.03 8.17 -13.07
CA PRO A 102 -0.90 7.21 -12.51
C PRO A 102 -0.39 5.79 -12.77
N PHE A 103 -0.40 4.96 -11.73
CA PHE A 103 0.06 3.59 -11.80
C PHE A 103 -0.94 2.63 -11.16
N THR A 104 -0.93 1.40 -11.64
CA THR A 104 -1.77 0.32 -11.12
C THR A 104 -0.89 -0.83 -10.69
N ILE A 105 -1.10 -1.31 -9.47
CA ILE A 105 -0.46 -2.49 -8.91
C ILE A 105 -1.50 -3.60 -8.92
N LEU A 106 -1.15 -4.73 -9.53
CA LEU A 106 -1.95 -5.94 -9.50
C LEU A 106 -1.17 -7.03 -8.77
N LYS A 107 -1.83 -7.64 -7.78
CA LYS A 107 -1.32 -8.76 -7.02
C LYS A 107 -2.30 -9.92 -7.10
N ALA A 108 -1.78 -11.11 -7.41
CA ALA A 108 -2.56 -12.33 -7.46
C ALA A 108 -1.79 -13.46 -6.76
N ASP A 109 -2.39 -14.06 -5.75
CA ASP A 109 -1.87 -15.19 -5.00
C ASP A 109 -2.79 -16.40 -5.22
N PHE A 110 -2.20 -17.56 -5.48
CA PHE A 110 -2.93 -18.82 -5.66
C PHE A 110 -2.26 -19.91 -4.82
N ALA A 111 -3.06 -20.70 -4.10
CA ALA A 111 -2.57 -21.83 -3.32
C ALA A 111 -3.44 -23.07 -3.57
N VAL A 112 -2.80 -24.23 -3.58
CA VAL A 112 -3.43 -25.55 -3.71
C VAL A 112 -2.89 -26.45 -2.62
N ALA A 113 -3.80 -27.18 -1.98
CA ALA A 113 -3.48 -28.30 -1.10
C ALA A 113 -4.09 -29.57 -1.71
N ALA A 114 -3.25 -30.61 -1.87
CA ALA A 114 -3.61 -31.87 -2.49
C ALA A 114 -3.00 -33.04 -1.70
#